data_AF-A0A383ED49-F1
#
_entry.id   AF-A0A383ED49-F1
#
_cell.length_a   1.000
_cell.length_b   1.000
_cell.length_c   1.000
_cell.angle_alpha   90.00
_cell.angle_beta   90.00
_cell.angle_gamma   90.00
#
_symmetry.space_group_name_H-M   'P 1'
#
loop_
_entity.id
_entity.type
_entity.pdbx_description
1 polymer ?
#
loop_
_entity_poly.entity_id
_entity_poly.type
_entity_poly.pdbx_seq_one_letter_code
_entity_poly.pdbx_strand_id
1 'polypeptide(L)'
;MADTSLFSRLQRLFSSNVIVRNVGGRKLKVVDTDEIQSTAKSNLIDRYTKLHKGIGLSGYSDTGLIKTMRLGLFKDYEAMDLDPIIGSALDIYADESTMKSE
;
A
#
# COMPACT_ATOMS: atom_id res chain seq x y z
N MET A 1 0.77 -23.86 35.07
CA MET A 1 1.77 -23.72 33.99
C MET A 1 1.08 -23.07 32.81
N ALA A 2 1.67 -22.07 32.17
CA ALA A 2 1.03 -21.40 31.03
C ALA A 2 1.05 -22.33 29.80
N ASP A 3 -0.08 -22.46 29.13
CA ASP A 3 -0.20 -23.21 27.88
C ASP A 3 0.76 -22.62 26.82
N THR A 4 1.61 -23.45 26.26
CA THR A 4 2.67 -23.05 25.32
C THR A 4 2.28 -23.23 23.86
N SER A 5 1.07 -23.74 23.59
CA SER A 5 0.55 -23.97 22.24
C SER A 5 0.57 -22.71 21.37
N LEU A 6 0.86 -22.88 20.07
CA LEU A 6 0.91 -21.78 19.10
C LEU A 6 -0.41 -21.01 19.06
N PHE A 7 -1.52 -21.72 19.12
CA PHE A 7 -2.86 -21.13 19.11
C PHE A 7 -3.11 -20.28 20.36
N SER A 8 -2.78 -20.76 21.56
CA SER A 8 -2.91 -19.98 22.81
C SER A 8 -2.03 -18.72 22.81
N ARG A 9 -0.83 -18.80 22.23
CA ARG A 9 0.04 -17.62 22.05
C ARG A 9 -0.53 -16.61 21.06
N LEU A 10 -1.07 -17.06 19.93
CA LEU A 10 -1.72 -16.19 18.94
C LEU A 10 -3.00 -15.57 19.50
N GLN A 11 -3.83 -16.36 20.19
CA GLN A 11 -5.03 -15.87 20.85
C GLN A 11 -4.69 -14.77 21.87
N ARG A 12 -3.64 -14.97 22.67
CA ARG A 12 -3.17 -13.94 23.61
C ARG A 12 -2.62 -12.71 22.89
N LEU A 13 -1.89 -12.90 21.79
CA LEU A 13 -1.34 -11.84 20.94
C LEU A 13 -2.43 -10.91 20.40
N PHE A 14 -3.59 -11.46 20.04
CA PHE A 14 -4.71 -10.70 19.49
C PHE A 14 -5.79 -10.32 20.52
N SER A 15 -5.70 -10.83 21.76
CA SER A 15 -6.65 -10.49 22.84
C SER A 15 -6.33 -9.18 23.57
N SER A 16 -5.11 -8.65 23.41
CA SER A 16 -4.66 -7.43 24.07
C SER A 16 -3.78 -6.61 23.13
N ASN A 17 -4.01 -5.29 23.08
CA ASN A 17 -3.24 -4.36 22.25
C ASN A 17 -1.76 -4.20 22.67
N VAL A 18 -1.35 -4.87 23.75
CA VAL A 18 0.01 -4.79 24.32
C VAL A 18 0.66 -6.16 24.33
N ILE A 19 1.79 -6.28 23.64
CA ILE A 19 2.57 -7.51 23.56
C ILE A 19 3.78 -7.38 24.48
N VAL A 20 3.83 -8.21 25.54
CA VAL A 20 4.98 -8.31 26.45
C VAL A 20 5.77 -9.58 26.11
N ARG A 21 6.99 -9.42 25.61
CA ARG A 21 7.90 -10.54 25.30
C ARG A 21 9.17 -10.48 26.12
N ASN A 22 9.62 -11.62 26.61
CA ASN A 22 10.96 -11.74 27.21
C ASN A 22 12.00 -11.77 26.08
N VAL A 23 12.96 -10.83 26.11
CA VAL A 23 14.03 -10.71 25.10
C VAL A 23 15.38 -11.26 25.59
N GLY A 24 15.38 -11.98 26.72
CA GLY A 24 16.57 -12.57 27.33
C GLY A 24 16.95 -11.86 28.64
N GLY A 25 17.38 -12.65 29.62
CA GLY A 25 17.69 -12.17 30.96
C GLY A 25 16.46 -11.67 31.73
N ARG A 26 16.63 -10.61 32.54
CA ARG A 26 15.57 -9.91 33.30
C ARG A 26 14.93 -8.75 32.53
N LYS A 27 14.96 -8.77 31.20
CA LYS A 27 14.45 -7.67 30.35
C LYS A 27 13.19 -8.09 29.61
N LEU A 28 12.14 -7.29 29.75
CA LEU A 28 10.90 -7.43 29.01
C LEU A 28 10.83 -6.32 27.96
N LYS A 29 10.46 -6.68 26.73
CA LYS A 29 10.10 -5.70 25.70
C LYS A 29 8.58 -5.63 25.63
N VAL A 30 8.06 -4.45 25.92
CA VAL A 30 6.64 -4.11 25.81
C VAL A 30 6.47 -3.35 24.50
N VAL A 31 5.54 -3.80 23.66
CA VAL A 31 5.23 -3.15 22.38
C VAL A 31 3.73 -2.95 22.31
N ASP A 32 3.31 -1.71 22.10
CA ASP A 32 1.93 -1.33 21.77
C ASP A 32 1.71 -1.49 20.25
N THR A 33 0.72 -2.29 19.88
CA THR A 33 0.39 -2.51 18.47
C THR A 33 -0.28 -1.31 17.83
N ASP A 34 -0.96 -0.47 18.61
CA ASP A 34 -1.69 0.70 18.08
C ASP A 34 -0.70 1.76 17.58
N GLU A 35 0.40 1.97 18.31
CA GLU A 35 1.48 2.89 17.93
C GLU A 35 2.17 2.42 16.63
N ILE A 36 2.51 1.13 16.53
CA ILE A 36 3.15 0.56 15.33
C ILE A 36 2.23 0.65 14.11
N GLN A 37 0.93 0.35 14.26
CA GLN A 37 -0.02 0.41 13.16
C GLN A 37 -0.32 1.86 12.73
N SER A 38 -0.32 2.81 13.65
CA SER A 38 -0.52 4.24 13.32
C SER A 38 0.59 4.79 12.40
N THR A 39 1.83 4.40 12.64
CA THR A 39 3.00 4.82 11.85
C THR A 39 2.90 4.35 10.39
N ALA A 40 2.41 3.13 10.16
CA ALA A 40 2.27 2.58 8.81
C ALA A 40 1.18 3.30 7.97
N LYS A 41 0.10 3.77 8.61
CA LYS A 41 -1.00 4.49 7.93
C LYS A 41 -0.59 5.90 7.50
N SER A 42 0.24 6.58 8.30
CA SER A 42 0.70 7.94 8.02
C SER A 42 1.44 8.04 6.68
N ASN A 43 2.31 7.08 6.36
CA ASN A 43 3.09 7.06 5.12
C ASN A 43 2.25 6.85 3.85
N LEU A 44 1.10 6.18 3.94
CA LEU A 44 0.21 5.98 2.80
C LEU A 44 -0.59 7.24 2.50
N ILE A 45 -1.13 7.86 3.56
CA ILE A 45 -1.89 9.12 3.48
C ILE A 45 -0.97 10.24 2.98
N ASP A 46 0.26 10.32 3.49
CA ASP A 46 1.24 11.33 3.07
C ASP A 46 1.63 11.15 1.60
N ARG A 47 1.86 9.92 1.13
CA ARG A 47 2.15 9.65 -0.29
C ARG A 47 0.99 10.00 -1.22
N TYR A 48 -0.23 9.57 -0.87
CA TYR A 48 -1.43 9.92 -1.63
C TYR A 48 -1.62 11.44 -1.71
N THR A 49 -1.49 12.11 -0.56
CA THR A 49 -1.63 13.57 -0.47
C THR A 49 -0.55 14.28 -1.26
N LYS A 50 0.71 13.85 -1.20
CA LYS A 50 1.82 14.43 -1.98
C LYS A 50 1.67 14.23 -3.48
N LEU A 51 1.09 13.12 -3.91
CA LEU A 51 0.81 12.84 -5.31
C LEU A 51 -0.30 13.76 -5.85
N HIS A 52 -1.33 14.03 -5.05
CA HIS A 52 -2.50 14.80 -5.47
C HIS A 52 -2.44 16.32 -5.16
N LYS A 53 -1.71 16.76 -4.14
CA LYS A 53 -1.60 18.19 -3.78
C LYS A 53 -0.69 19.01 -4.70
N GLY A 54 0.00 18.37 -5.65
CA GLY A 54 0.94 19.03 -6.52
C GLY A 54 2.25 19.38 -5.80
N ILE A 55 3.36 19.25 -6.52
CA ILE A 55 4.68 19.62 -6.01
C ILE A 55 4.68 21.14 -5.95
N GLY A 56 4.75 21.72 -4.74
CA GLY A 56 4.89 23.15 -4.54
C GLY A 56 5.99 23.71 -5.43
N LEU A 57 5.74 24.89 -6.02
CA LEU A 57 6.54 25.64 -7.01
C LEU A 57 8.00 25.86 -6.58
N SER A 58 8.78 24.79 -6.49
CA SER A 58 10.21 24.80 -6.18
C SER A 58 10.94 24.16 -7.34
N GLY A 59 11.09 24.94 -8.41
CA GLY A 59 11.98 24.67 -9.53
C GLY A 59 11.53 23.52 -10.43
N TYR A 60 11.96 23.59 -11.68
CA TYR A 60 11.93 22.49 -12.65
C TYR A 60 12.79 21.32 -12.12
N SER A 61 12.29 20.58 -11.14
CA SER A 61 12.86 19.28 -10.79
C SER A 61 12.33 18.29 -11.82
N ASP A 62 13.24 17.70 -12.59
CA ASP A 62 12.93 16.67 -13.58
C ASP A 62 12.07 15.55 -12.95
N THR A 63 12.36 15.21 -11.69
CA THR A 63 11.58 14.23 -10.92
C THR A 63 10.12 14.63 -10.67
N GLY A 64 9.81 15.92 -10.56
CA GLY A 64 8.46 16.41 -10.38
C GLY A 64 7.68 16.43 -11.70
N LEU A 65 8.35 16.82 -12.79
CA LEU A 65 7.79 16.75 -14.13
C LEU A 65 7.45 15.30 -14.52
N ILE A 66 8.37 14.35 -14.27
CA ILE A 66 8.14 12.92 -14.51
C ILE A 66 6.92 12.41 -13.72
N LYS A 67 6.75 12.84 -12.46
CA LYS A 67 5.60 12.44 -11.64
C LYS A 67 4.28 13.00 -12.18
N THR A 68 4.26 14.25 -12.61
CA THR A 68 3.07 14.88 -13.23
C THR A 68 2.72 14.24 -14.56
N MET A 69 3.72 14.01 -15.42
CA MET A 69 3.56 13.30 -16.70
C MET A 69 2.99 11.90 -16.49
N ARG A 70 3.50 11.17 -15.48
CA ARG A 70 2.98 9.84 -15.12
C ARG A 70 1.52 9.88 -14.67
N LEU A 71 1.13 10.90 -13.90
CA LEU A 71 -0.27 11.07 -13.50
C LEU A 71 -1.17 11.40 -14.70
N GLY A 72 -0.69 12.23 -15.63
CA GLY A 72 -1.37 12.51 -16.90
C GLY A 72 -1.62 11.24 -17.69
N LEU A 73 -0.58 10.42 -17.86
CA LEU A 73 -0.66 9.13 -18.57
C LEU A 73 -1.71 8.18 -17.94
N PHE A 74 -1.79 8.12 -16.61
CA PHE A 74 -2.83 7.31 -15.95
C PHE A 74 -4.25 7.83 -16.20
N LYS A 75 -4.43 9.15 -16.22
CA LYS A 75 -5.73 9.76 -16.56
C LYS A 75 -6.10 9.52 -18.02
N ASP A 76 -5.13 9.57 -18.91
CA ASP A 76 -5.35 9.30 -20.33
C ASP A 76 -5.80 7.85 -20.55
N TYR A 77 -5.20 6.87 -19.84
CA TYR A 77 -5.66 5.48 -19.87
C TYR A 77 -7.09 5.31 -19.32
N GLU A 78 -7.44 6.01 -18.23
CA GLU A 78 -8.80 5.99 -17.70
C GLU A 78 -9.80 6.62 -18.68
N ALA A 79 -9.40 7.67 -19.39
CA ALA A 79 -10.22 8.27 -20.44
C ALA A 79 -10.37 7.37 -21.66
N MET A 80 -9.34 6.58 -22.01
CA MET A 80 -9.40 5.59 -23.10
C MET A 80 -10.38 4.46 -22.79
N ASP A 81 -10.48 4.03 -21.53
CA ASP A 81 -11.43 3.01 -21.08
C ASP A 81 -12.89 3.49 -21.17
N LEU A 82 -13.11 4.81 -21.02
CA LEU A 82 -14.44 5.42 -21.15
C LEU A 82 -14.89 5.64 -22.60
N ASP A 83 -13.98 5.58 -23.58
CA ASP A 83 -14.32 5.71 -25.00
C ASP A 83 -14.84 4.37 -25.55
N PRO A 84 -16.06 4.32 -26.14
CA PRO A 84 -16.66 3.06 -26.58
C PRO A 84 -15.87 2.31 -27.67
N ILE A 85 -15.11 3.02 -28.50
CA ILE A 85 -14.34 2.42 -29.60
C ILE A 85 -12.98 1.94 -29.06
N ILE A 86 -12.29 2.80 -28.31
CA ILE A 86 -10.96 2.47 -27.77
C ILE A 86 -11.06 1.40 -26.69
N GLY A 87 -12.02 1.51 -25.76
CA GLY A 87 -12.27 0.52 -24.71
C GLY A 87 -12.57 -0.87 -25.29
N SER A 88 -13.47 -0.94 -26.28
CA SER A 88 -13.78 -2.22 -26.94
C SER A 88 -12.58 -2.86 -27.63
N ALA A 89 -11.66 -2.07 -28.21
CA ALA A 89 -10.43 -2.59 -28.80
C ALA A 89 -9.44 -3.07 -27.72
N LEU A 90 -9.38 -2.36 -26.59
CA LEU A 90 -8.54 -2.73 -25.45
C LEU A 90 -9.00 -4.05 -24.82
N ASP A 91 -10.30 -4.27 -24.70
CA ASP A 91 -10.88 -5.52 -24.19
C ASP A 91 -10.50 -6.72 -25.06
N ILE A 92 -10.64 -6.60 -26.39
CA ILE A 92 -10.21 -7.66 -27.32
C ILE A 92 -8.72 -7.95 -27.16
N TYR A 93 -7.89 -6.91 -27.08
CA TYR A 93 -6.46 -7.07 -26.89
C TYR A 93 -6.10 -7.72 -25.55
N ALA A 94 -6.82 -7.37 -24.48
CA ALA A 94 -6.65 -7.98 -23.16
C ALA A 94 -7.02 -9.47 -23.19
N ASP A 95 -8.11 -9.83 -23.86
CA ASP A 95 -8.50 -11.23 -24.05
C ASP A 95 -7.42 -12.00 -24.83
N GLU A 96 -6.99 -11.49 -25.98
CA GLU A 96 -5.96 -12.13 -26.81
C GLU A 96 -4.60 -12.27 -26.08
N SER A 97 -4.23 -11.29 -25.27
CA SER A 97 -2.95 -11.30 -24.53
C SER A 97 -2.97 -12.14 -23.25
N THR A 98 -4.16 -12.49 -22.74
CA THR A 98 -4.32 -13.31 -21.52
C THR A 98 -4.82 -14.73 -21.80
N MET A 99 -5.27 -15.00 -23.02
CA MET A 99 -5.51 -16.37 -23.48
C MET A 99 -4.21 -17.17 -23.48
N LYS A 100 -4.32 -18.45 -23.08
CA LYS A 100 -3.19 -19.38 -23.18
C LYS A 100 -2.86 -19.56 -24.66
N SER A 101 -1.58 -19.53 -25.02
CA SER A 101 -1.15 -19.88 -26.37
C SER A 101 -1.77 -21.22 -26.78
N GLU A 102 -2.55 -21.19 -27.87
CA GLU A 102 -2.94 -22.41 -28.59
C GLU A 102 -1.72 -23.16 -29.12
#